data_AF-A0A957KRS2-F1
#
_entry.id   AF-A0A957KRS2-F1
#
_cell.length_a   1.000
_cell.length_b   1.000
_cell.length_c   1.000
_cell.angle_alpha   90.00
_cell.angle_beta   90.00
_cell.angle_gamma   90.00
#
_symmetry.space_group_name_H-M   'P 1'
#
loop_
_entity.id
_entity.type
_entity.pdbx_description
1 polymer ?
#
loop_
_entity_poly.entity_id
_entity_poly.type
_entity_poly.pdbx_seq_one_letter_code
_entity_poly.pdbx_strand_id
1 'polypeptide(L)'
;MNHNQPGDAPMTIPILIDTDPGVDDAMALLLALASPELDVLGVTTVFGNSDDIRLMTANALAILALAGRDDIPVAAGSAHPLTRP
;
A
#
# COMPACT_ATOMS: atom_id res chain seq x y z
N MET A 1 13.93 -3.86 -29.71
CA MET A 1 15.22 -3.78 -28.99
C MET A 1 14.88 -3.81 -27.50
N ASN A 2 15.13 -4.94 -26.85
CA ASN A 2 15.50 -5.04 -25.45
C ASN A 2 16.13 -6.42 -25.29
N HIS A 3 17.47 -6.42 -25.29
CA HIS A 3 18.29 -7.58 -25.05
C HIS A 3 18.48 -7.66 -23.53
N ASN A 4 17.70 -8.49 -22.84
CA ASN A 4 17.95 -8.71 -21.42
C ASN A 4 19.13 -9.67 -21.27
N GLN A 5 20.25 -9.17 -20.76
CA GLN A 5 21.42 -9.98 -20.43
C GLN A 5 21.23 -10.68 -19.07
N PRO A 6 21.84 -11.86 -18.86
CA PRO A 6 21.74 -12.56 -17.58
C PRO A 6 22.56 -11.79 -16.53
N GLY A 7 21.87 -11.07 -15.64
CA GLY A 7 22.49 -10.25 -14.59
C GLY A 7 21.67 -9.02 -14.18
N ASP A 8 20.67 -8.62 -14.97
CA ASP A 8 19.77 -7.53 -14.59
C ASP A 8 18.72 -8.05 -13.61
N ALA A 9 18.59 -7.40 -12.44
CA ALA A 9 17.50 -7.69 -11.52
C ALA A 9 16.17 -7.54 -12.27
N PRO A 10 15.13 -8.34 -11.96
CA PRO A 10 13.83 -8.13 -12.60
C PRO A 10 13.43 -6.66 -12.42
N MET A 11 13.13 -5.98 -13.54
CA MET A 11 12.67 -4.61 -13.55
C MET A 11 11.32 -4.55 -12.82
N THR A 12 11.34 -4.17 -11.55
CA THR A 12 10.14 -3.94 -10.75
C THR A 12 9.61 -2.54 -11.02
N ILE A 13 8.30 -2.37 -10.86
CA ILE A 13 7.63 -1.07 -10.95
C ILE A 13 7.55 -0.53 -9.51
N PRO A 14 8.24 0.57 -9.19
CA PRO A 14 8.15 1.19 -7.87
C PRO A 14 6.79 1.86 -7.70
N ILE A 15 6.10 1.58 -6.59
CA ILE A 15 4.77 2.13 -6.31
C ILE A 15 4.65 2.63 -4.86
N LEU A 16 3.82 3.65 -4.69
CA LEU A 16 3.27 4.09 -3.41
C LEU A 16 1.76 3.82 -3.45
N ILE A 17 1.21 3.24 -2.40
CA ILE A 17 -0.23 2.93 -2.32
C ILE A 17 -0.89 3.90 -1.35
N ASP A 18 -1.86 4.67 -1.83
CA ASP A 18 -2.75 5.52 -1.01
C ASP A 18 -4.12 4.85 -0.93
N THR A 19 -4.63 4.59 0.27
CA THR A 19 -5.83 3.77 0.48
C THR A 19 -6.57 4.08 1.79
N ASP A 20 -7.86 3.80 1.87
CA ASP A 20 -8.70 3.85 3.06
C ASP A 20 -9.17 2.43 3.45
N PRO A 21 -8.31 1.59 4.07
CA PRO A 21 -8.43 0.14 4.01
C PRO A 21 -9.83 -0.44 4.31
N GLY A 22 -10.51 -0.85 3.23
CA GLY A 22 -11.65 -1.77 3.21
C GLY A 22 -11.25 -3.21 2.89
N VAL A 23 -12.25 -4.04 2.63
CA VAL A 23 -12.04 -5.46 2.32
C VAL A 23 -11.33 -5.62 0.98
N ASP A 24 -11.74 -4.84 -0.02
CA ASP A 24 -11.16 -4.79 -1.35
C ASP A 24 -9.76 -4.18 -1.35
N ASP A 25 -9.51 -3.11 -0.59
CA ASP A 25 -8.15 -2.56 -0.42
C ASP A 25 -7.19 -3.57 0.22
N ALA A 26 -7.66 -4.31 1.23
CA ALA A 26 -6.85 -5.34 1.86
C ALA A 26 -6.44 -6.42 0.85
N MET A 27 -7.37 -6.85 -0.01
CA MET A 27 -7.07 -7.79 -1.09
C MET A 27 -6.09 -7.20 -2.12
N ALA A 28 -6.27 -5.93 -2.50
CA ALA A 28 -5.39 -5.25 -3.45
C ALA A 28 -3.97 -5.08 -2.89
N LEU A 29 -3.84 -4.70 -1.61
CA LEU A 29 -2.56 -4.55 -0.94
C LEU A 29 -1.85 -5.91 -0.82
N LEU A 30 -2.55 -6.97 -0.42
CA LEU A 30 -1.98 -8.33 -0.37
C LEU A 30 -1.54 -8.82 -1.75
N LEU A 31 -2.32 -8.55 -2.79
CA LEU A 31 -1.96 -8.89 -4.16
C LEU A 31 -0.71 -8.12 -4.63
N ALA A 32 -0.62 -6.83 -4.30
CA ALA A 32 0.53 -6.00 -4.64
C ALA A 32 1.81 -6.50 -3.95
N LEU A 33 1.72 -6.84 -2.67
CA LEU A 33 2.85 -7.36 -1.87
C LEU A 33 3.32 -8.74 -2.33
N ALA A 34 2.43 -9.54 -2.91
CA ALA A 34 2.75 -10.86 -3.46
C ALA A 34 3.28 -10.80 -4.90
N SER A 35 3.19 -9.66 -5.58
CA SER A 35 3.60 -9.52 -6.97
C SER A 35 5.12 -9.33 -7.08
N PRO A 36 5.83 -10.17 -7.84
CA PRO A 36 7.27 -9.98 -8.10
C PRO A 36 7.54 -8.83 -9.08
N GLU A 37 6.49 -8.26 -9.69
CA GLU A 37 6.60 -7.14 -10.64
C GLU A 37 6.58 -5.78 -9.94
N LEU A 38 6.21 -5.72 -8.65
CA LEU A 38 6.01 -4.48 -7.92
C LEU A 38 7.01 -4.31 -6.79
N ASP A 39 7.51 -3.10 -6.62
CA ASP A 39 8.30 -2.67 -5.48
C ASP A 39 7.49 -1.66 -4.66
N VAL A 40 6.86 -2.13 -3.58
CA VAL A 40 6.01 -1.30 -2.71
C VAL A 40 6.90 -0.51 -1.77
N LEU A 41 7.05 0.79 -2.06
CA LEU A 41 7.92 1.71 -1.33
C LEU A 41 7.32 2.18 0.01
N GLY A 42 5.99 2.13 0.13
CA GLY A 42 5.27 2.64 1.28
C GLY A 42 3.76 2.59 1.08
N VAL A 43 3.04 2.81 2.18
CA VAL A 43 1.58 2.95 2.19
C VAL A 43 1.20 4.26 2.88
N THR A 44 0.31 5.04 2.28
CA THR A 44 -0.37 6.14 2.94
C THR A 44 -1.83 5.78 3.17
N THR A 45 -2.40 6.21 4.29
CA THR A 45 -3.82 5.99 4.57
C THR A 45 -4.62 7.27 4.58
N VAL A 46 -5.86 7.22 4.12
CA VAL A 46 -6.81 8.34 4.15
C VAL A 46 -8.14 7.92 4.78
N PHE A 47 -8.95 8.88 5.22
CA PHE A 47 -10.33 8.62 5.66
C PHE A 47 -11.19 8.14 4.49
N GLY A 48 -12.26 7.39 4.77
CA GLY A 48 -13.21 6.93 3.74
C GLY A 48 -14.06 5.76 4.22
N ASN A 49 -13.59 4.53 4.03
CA ASN A 49 -14.24 3.31 4.51
C ASN A 49 -14.51 3.31 6.03
N SER A 50 -13.73 4.11 6.77
CA SER A 50 -14.09 4.58 8.11
C SER A 50 -13.78 6.07 8.24
N ASP A 51 -14.55 6.76 9.10
CA ASP A 51 -14.29 8.14 9.50
C ASP A 51 -13.12 8.27 10.50
N ASP A 52 -12.63 7.15 11.06
CA ASP A 52 -11.47 7.15 11.95
C ASP A 52 -10.18 6.82 11.19
N ILE A 53 -9.39 7.85 10.89
CA ILE A 53 -8.07 7.69 10.25
C ILE A 53 -7.13 6.79 11.05
N ARG A 54 -7.24 6.75 12.38
CA ARG A 54 -6.39 5.91 13.23
C ARG A 54 -6.71 4.44 13.01
N LEU A 55 -7.98 4.11 12.82
CA LEU A 55 -8.41 2.77 12.46
C LEU A 55 -7.91 2.40 11.05
N MET A 56 -7.99 3.31 10.09
CA MET A 56 -7.48 3.07 8.72
C MET A 56 -5.97 2.81 8.72
N THR A 57 -5.18 3.62 9.42
CA THR A 57 -3.74 3.40 9.57
C THR A 57 -3.44 2.08 10.31
N ALA A 58 -4.20 1.76 11.36
CA ALA A 58 -4.03 0.50 12.08
C ALA A 58 -4.35 -0.72 11.21
N ASN A 59 -5.38 -0.64 10.36
CA ASN A 59 -5.72 -1.71 9.43
C ASN A 59 -4.61 -1.93 8.40
N ALA A 60 -4.06 -0.86 7.80
CA ALA A 60 -2.91 -0.97 6.89
C ALA A 60 -1.70 -1.66 7.55
N LEU A 61 -1.36 -1.25 8.78
CA LEU A 61 -0.30 -1.87 9.57
C LEU A 61 -0.59 -3.37 9.84
N ALA A 62 -1.82 -3.71 10.20
CA ALA A 62 -2.20 -5.10 10.45
C ALA A 62 -2.12 -5.97 9.18
N ILE A 63 -2.48 -5.42 8.02
CA ILE A 63 -2.36 -6.12 6.72
C ILE A 63 -0.89 -6.34 6.36
N LEU A 64 -0.02 -5.35 6.55
CA LEU A 64 1.42 -5.49 6.33
C LEU A 64 2.05 -6.52 7.28
N ALA A 65 1.68 -6.50 8.56
CA ALA A 65 2.13 -7.50 9.53
C ALA A 65 1.66 -8.92 9.15
N LEU A 66 0.42 -9.06 8.69
CA LEU A 66 -0.10 -10.34 8.19
C LEU A 66 0.68 -10.85 6.98
N ALA A 67 1.13 -9.94 6.10
CA ALA A 67 1.97 -10.26 4.95
C ALA A 67 3.46 -10.45 5.30
N GLY A 68 3.86 -10.25 6.56
CA GLY A 68 5.26 -10.30 6.98
C GLY A 68 6.13 -9.17 6.41
N ARG A 69 5.53 -8.01 6.13
CA ARG A 69 6.15 -6.84 5.50
C ARG A 69 6.15 -5.61 6.41
N ASP A 70 6.49 -5.81 7.68
CA ASP A 70 6.64 -4.73 8.68
C ASP A 70 7.75 -3.73 8.33
N ASP A 71 8.59 -4.05 7.33
CA ASP A 71 9.64 -3.17 6.79
C ASP A 71 9.10 -1.98 5.99
N ILE A 72 7.86 -2.09 5.47
CA ILE A 72 7.26 -1.05 4.62
C ILE A 72 6.73 0.09 5.50
N PRO A 73 7.15 1.35 5.28
CA PRO A 73 6.67 2.47 6.06
C PRO A 73 5.20 2.78 5.77
N VAL A 74 4.44 3.09 6.83
CA VAL A 74 3.06 3.57 6.74
C VAL A 74 2.96 4.99 7.30
N ALA A 75 2.30 5.89 6.57
CA ALA A 75 2.02 7.25 7.03
C ALA A 75 0.52 7.55 7.02
N ALA A 76 0.00 8.09 8.13
CA ALA A 76 -1.38 8.56 8.21
C ALA A 76 -1.54 9.88 7.44
N GLY A 77 -2.55 9.94 6.57
CA GLY A 77 -2.92 11.11 5.77
C GLY A 77 -4.09 11.89 6.37
N SER A 78 -4.94 12.44 5.50
CA SER A 78 -6.05 13.29 5.93
C SER A 78 -7.14 12.52 6.65
N ALA A 79 -7.64 13.08 7.75
CA ALA A 79 -8.77 12.55 8.51
C ALA A 79 -10.15 13.00 7.98
N HIS A 80 -10.18 13.95 7.04
CA HIS A 80 -11.41 14.57 6.55
C HIS A 80 -11.27 15.01 5.08
N PRO A 81 -12.37 15.19 4.33
CA PRO A 81 -12.30 15.74 2.99
C PRO A 81 -11.87 17.21 3.03
N LEU A 82 -11.32 17.72 1.92
CA LEU A 82 -11.00 19.14 1.79
C LEU A 82 -12.25 20.03 1.84
N THR A 83 -13.34 19.57 1.22
CA THR A 83 -14.62 20.29 1.17
C THR A 83 -15.80 19.30 1.19
N ARG A 84 -16.42 19.13 2.35
CA ARG A 84 -17.75 18.54 2.55
C ARG A 84 -18.20 18.97 3.95
N PRO A 85 -19.43 19.46 4.14
CA PRO A 85 -19.93 19.80 5.47
C PRO A 85 -20.01 18.55 6.37
#